data_AF-A0A938UV13-F1
#
_entry.id   AF-A0A938UV13-F1
#
_cell.length_a   1.000
_cell.length_b   1.000
_cell.length_c   1.000
_cell.angle_alpha   90.00
_cell.angle_beta   90.00
_cell.angle_gamma   90.00
#
_symmetry.space_group_name_H-M   'P 1'
#
loop_
_entity.id
_entity.type
_entity.pdbx_description
1 polymer ?
#
loop_
_entity_poly.entity_id
_entity_poly.type
_entity_poly.pdbx_seq_one_letter_code
_entity_poly.pdbx_strand_id
1 'polypeptide(L)'
;MMANKVAAAAVVACALVFAAAPAAEAANPRVVAALVAAAEKEFDAGNFARAADLFLEIWKQDKAQIVVLYNAARAAHLAGQVDRAEDLYREYLALPNADAAITAKIQPHLQDLANRRADAKAEAAAKAETTGNFALAAQLWGDAAAARPDKPAWQLRRARALHLAGDKAAALAAYDQYLARDPDKASGQGDAAKWRAELAPKSLDDMPVPKDPEVVRPVKVAEPPSKLPAYALLGGGAAAALGGLGLYLATQGDVAQFEKDTQPGADGKVAGLSYSEANSERARLNGRIYASWALGGASALAAVAGAWLLASRPAGKVAVGPTGSGVLLAVRF
;
A
#
# COMPACT_ATOMS: atom_id res chain seq x y z
N MET A 1 -14.45 -35.02 -42.41
CA MET A 1 -15.21 -35.40 -41.21
C MET A 1 -14.25 -35.96 -40.19
N MET A 2 -14.51 -35.65 -38.91
CA MET A 2 -13.76 -36.00 -37.69
C MET A 2 -12.59 -35.10 -37.29
N ALA A 3 -12.98 -34.11 -36.48
CA ALA A 3 -12.17 -33.32 -35.57
C ALA A 3 -11.89 -34.07 -34.25
N ASN A 4 -11.08 -33.43 -33.40
CA ASN A 4 -10.90 -33.66 -31.96
C ASN A 4 -10.12 -34.91 -31.52
N LYS A 5 -8.87 -34.70 -31.06
CA LYS A 5 -8.49 -35.07 -29.68
C LYS A 5 -7.54 -34.03 -29.09
N VAL A 6 -8.05 -33.36 -28.07
CA VAL A 6 -7.39 -32.40 -27.18
C VAL A 6 -7.05 -33.13 -25.87
N ALA A 7 -5.89 -32.77 -25.32
CA ALA A 7 -5.53 -32.70 -23.90
C ALA A 7 -5.13 -33.95 -23.08
N ALA A 8 -4.05 -33.68 -22.33
CA ALA A 8 -3.81 -33.97 -20.91
C ALA A 8 -3.30 -35.36 -20.50
N ALA A 9 -2.01 -35.40 -20.14
CA ALA A 9 -1.54 -36.05 -18.91
C ALA A 9 -0.07 -35.65 -18.64
N ALA A 10 0.14 -34.71 -17.73
CA ALA A 10 1.44 -34.53 -17.06
C ALA A 10 1.14 -34.20 -15.58
N VAL A 11 0.94 -35.26 -14.80
CA VAL A 11 0.85 -35.19 -13.34
C VAL A 11 2.28 -35.17 -12.81
N VAL A 12 2.74 -34.00 -12.37
CA VAL A 12 4.00 -33.85 -11.63
C VAL A 12 3.75 -34.30 -10.19
N ALA A 13 4.42 -35.38 -9.79
CA ALA A 13 4.43 -35.88 -8.43
C ALA A 13 5.24 -34.92 -7.52
N CYS A 14 4.56 -34.14 -6.68
CA CYS A 14 5.18 -33.47 -5.54
C CYS A 14 5.42 -34.51 -4.43
N ALA A 15 6.66 -34.96 -4.29
CA ALA A 15 7.09 -35.71 -3.11
C ALA A 15 7.17 -34.74 -1.91
N LEU A 16 6.24 -34.90 -0.97
CA LEU A 16 6.30 -34.28 0.35
C LEU A 16 7.42 -34.96 1.15
N VAL A 17 8.58 -34.31 1.23
CA VAL A 17 9.57 -34.61 2.27
C VAL A 17 9.11 -33.92 3.55
N PHE A 18 8.46 -34.68 4.44
CA PHE A 18 8.28 -34.26 5.82
C PHE A 18 9.63 -34.35 6.53
N ALA A 19 10.39 -33.26 6.53
CA ALA A 19 11.46 -33.09 7.51
C ALA A 19 10.81 -32.91 8.88
N ALA A 20 11.03 -33.87 9.79
CA ALA A 20 10.62 -33.73 11.17
C ALA A 20 11.27 -32.46 11.75
N ALA A 21 10.44 -31.53 12.21
CA ALA A 21 10.90 -30.32 12.88
C ALA A 21 11.76 -30.73 14.09
N PRO A 22 12.92 -30.10 14.32
CA PRO A 22 13.69 -30.35 15.54
C PRO A 22 12.81 -30.01 16.75
N ALA A 23 12.79 -30.91 17.73
CA ALA A 23 12.09 -30.68 18.99
C ALA A 23 12.58 -29.36 19.59
N ALA A 24 11.66 -28.44 19.86
CA ALA A 24 11.97 -27.15 20.46
C ALA A 24 12.77 -27.37 21.75
N GLU A 25 14.01 -26.88 21.77
CA GLU A 25 14.85 -26.87 22.96
C GLU A 25 14.11 -26.10 24.06
N ALA A 26 13.87 -26.74 25.20
CA ALA A 26 13.10 -26.14 26.28
C ALA A 26 13.79 -24.85 26.78
N ALA A 27 13.04 -23.75 26.89
CA ALA A 27 13.55 -22.46 27.32
C ALA A 27 14.34 -22.57 28.62
N ASN A 28 15.54 -21.97 28.68
CA ASN A 28 16.34 -21.94 29.90
C ASN A 28 15.74 -20.91 30.89
N PRO A 29 15.20 -21.33 32.05
CA PRO A 29 14.48 -20.43 32.95
C PRO A 29 15.34 -19.28 33.51
N ARG A 30 16.65 -19.50 33.67
CA ARG A 30 17.57 -18.45 34.14
C ARG A 30 17.77 -17.35 33.10
N VAL A 31 17.82 -17.73 31.83
CA VAL A 31 17.95 -16.78 30.71
C VAL A 31 16.68 -15.96 30.58
N VAL A 32 15.51 -16.61 30.64
CA VAL A 32 14.21 -15.91 30.59
C VAL A 32 14.06 -14.93 31.75
N ALA A 33 14.43 -15.32 32.98
CA ALA A 33 14.39 -14.42 34.13
C ALA A 33 15.31 -13.20 33.98
N ALA A 34 16.52 -13.40 33.44
CA ALA A 34 17.44 -12.29 33.16
C ALA A 34 16.90 -11.35 32.08
N LEU A 35 16.27 -11.89 31.02
CA LEU A 35 15.63 -11.10 29.98
C LEU A 35 14.46 -10.28 30.52
N VAL A 36 13.63 -10.85 31.40
CA VAL A 36 12.50 -10.14 32.02
C VAL A 36 13.02 -8.94 32.81
N ALA A 37 14.01 -9.13 33.68
CA ALA A 37 14.59 -8.05 34.47
C ALA A 37 15.23 -6.96 33.58
N ALA A 38 15.87 -7.35 32.47
CA ALA A 38 16.40 -6.39 31.51
C ALA A 38 15.28 -5.63 30.77
N ALA A 39 14.22 -6.31 30.35
CA ALA A 39 13.09 -5.70 29.65
C ALA A 39 12.37 -4.67 30.52
N GLU A 40 12.12 -5.01 31.79
CA GLU A 40 11.51 -4.12 32.77
C GLU A 40 12.39 -2.89 33.04
N LYS A 41 13.70 -3.08 33.22
CA LYS A 41 14.64 -1.98 33.40
C LYS A 41 14.64 -1.01 32.21
N GLU A 42 14.68 -1.52 30.99
CA GLU A 42 14.62 -0.68 29.78
C GLU A 42 13.27 0.02 29.63
N PHE A 43 12.18 -0.66 30.02
CA PHE A 43 10.84 -0.07 30.00
C PHE A 43 10.72 1.10 30.99
N ASP A 44 11.19 0.91 32.23
CA ASP A 44 11.19 1.95 33.27
C ASP A 44 12.11 3.12 32.94
N ALA A 45 13.22 2.85 32.23
CA ALA A 45 14.12 3.87 31.70
C ALA A 45 13.53 4.67 30.52
N GLY A 46 12.36 4.29 29.99
CA GLY A 46 11.75 4.91 28.81
C GLY A 46 12.37 4.46 27.49
N ASN A 47 13.26 3.47 27.49
CA ASN A 47 13.88 2.89 26.31
C ASN A 47 12.95 1.86 25.64
N PHE A 48 11.75 2.31 25.28
CA PHE A 48 10.64 1.43 24.89
C PHE A 48 10.94 0.57 23.67
N ALA A 49 11.73 1.06 22.70
CA ALA A 49 12.14 0.26 21.54
C ALA A 49 12.99 -0.95 21.96
N ARG A 50 13.90 -0.76 22.92
CA ARG A 50 14.75 -1.84 23.43
C ARG A 50 13.97 -2.80 24.30
N ALA A 51 13.08 -2.27 25.14
CA ALA A 51 12.16 -3.09 25.93
C ALA A 51 11.29 -3.99 25.03
N ALA A 52 10.78 -3.46 23.91
CA ALA A 52 9.99 -4.23 22.94
C ALA A 52 10.79 -5.39 22.32
N ASP A 53 12.06 -5.19 22.01
CA ASP A 53 12.96 -6.24 21.50
C ASP A 53 13.14 -7.35 22.55
N LEU A 54 13.40 -6.98 23.80
CA LEU A 54 13.62 -7.93 24.89
C LEU A 54 12.35 -8.73 25.22
N PHE A 55 11.18 -8.08 25.27
CA PHE A 55 9.91 -8.80 25.41
C PHE A 55 9.67 -9.76 24.24
N LEU A 56 9.96 -9.36 23.00
CA LEU A 56 9.81 -10.26 21.86
C LEU A 56 10.79 -11.44 21.92
N GLU A 57 11.99 -11.25 22.46
CA GLU A 57 12.95 -12.32 22.70
C GLU A 57 12.43 -13.32 23.74
N ILE A 58 11.85 -12.84 24.85
CA ILE A 58 11.19 -13.69 25.84
C ILE A 58 10.05 -14.49 25.18
N TRP A 59 9.22 -13.86 24.35
CA TRP A 59 8.14 -14.54 23.60
C TRP A 59 8.68 -15.61 22.64
N LYS A 60 9.88 -15.44 22.07
CA LYS A 60 10.49 -16.46 21.20
C LYS A 60 10.98 -17.67 21.98
N GLN A 61 11.50 -17.45 23.19
CA GLN A 61 11.97 -18.51 24.06
C GLN A 61 10.81 -19.30 24.67
N ASP A 62 9.79 -18.59 25.16
CA ASP A 62 8.66 -19.22 25.85
C ASP A 62 7.33 -18.67 25.33
N LYS A 63 6.74 -19.44 24.39
CA LYS A 63 5.42 -19.16 23.79
C LYS A 63 4.25 -19.37 24.76
N ALA A 64 4.48 -19.95 25.95
CA ALA A 64 3.42 -20.05 26.95
C ALA A 64 3.14 -18.69 27.62
N GLN A 65 4.12 -17.79 27.65
CA GLN A 65 4.00 -16.46 28.26
C GLN A 65 3.37 -15.44 27.31
N ILE A 66 2.11 -15.66 26.93
CA ILE A 66 1.39 -14.81 25.97
C ILE A 66 1.35 -13.33 26.36
N VAL A 67 1.32 -13.01 27.67
CA VAL A 67 1.28 -11.64 28.20
C VAL A 67 2.51 -10.84 27.76
N VAL A 68 3.64 -11.50 27.56
CA VAL A 68 4.88 -10.87 27.10
C VAL A 68 4.73 -10.32 25.68
N LEU A 69 3.98 -10.98 24.80
CA LEU A 69 3.72 -10.48 23.46
C LEU A 69 2.91 -9.17 23.50
N TYR A 70 1.92 -9.07 24.39
CA TYR A 70 1.22 -7.80 24.65
C TYR A 70 2.16 -6.72 25.18
N ASN A 71 3.07 -7.05 26.11
CA ASN A 71 4.06 -6.09 26.62
C ASN A 71 5.02 -5.60 25.52
N ALA A 72 5.43 -6.49 24.61
CA ALA A 72 6.21 -6.12 23.43
C ALA A 72 5.45 -5.13 22.53
N ALA A 73 4.16 -5.41 22.25
CA ALA A 73 3.30 -4.54 21.46
C ALA A 73 3.13 -3.16 22.10
N ARG A 74 2.89 -3.12 23.42
CA ARG A 74 2.75 -1.88 24.19
C ARG A 74 4.04 -1.06 24.21
N ALA A 75 5.20 -1.71 24.39
CA ALA A 75 6.48 -1.03 24.33
C ALA A 75 6.76 -0.48 22.92
N ALA A 76 6.47 -1.23 21.86
CA ALA A 76 6.57 -0.73 20.48
C ALA A 76 5.63 0.46 20.23
N HIS A 77 4.41 0.44 20.79
CA HIS A 77 3.45 1.54 20.70
C HIS A 77 3.98 2.82 21.37
N LEU A 78 4.53 2.70 22.58
CA LEU A 78 5.15 3.81 23.31
C LEU A 78 6.41 4.35 22.61
N ALA A 79 7.14 3.49 21.92
CA ALA A 79 8.28 3.87 21.08
C ALA A 79 7.88 4.59 19.78
N GLY A 80 6.58 4.72 19.48
CA GLY A 80 6.09 5.30 18.22
C GLY A 80 6.29 4.40 17.00
N GLN A 81 6.61 3.11 17.20
CA GLN A 81 6.80 2.13 16.12
C GLN A 81 5.44 1.60 15.65
N VAL A 82 4.70 2.44 14.91
CA VAL A 82 3.28 2.23 14.59
C VAL A 82 3.00 0.86 13.96
N ASP A 83 3.72 0.51 12.90
CA ASP A 83 3.47 -0.74 12.17
C ASP A 83 3.81 -1.96 13.01
N ARG A 84 4.98 -1.95 13.66
CA ARG A 84 5.42 -3.03 14.54
C ARG A 84 4.45 -3.24 15.71
N ALA A 85 3.97 -2.17 16.33
CA ALA A 85 3.02 -2.26 17.43
C ALA A 85 1.71 -2.93 16.99
N GLU A 86 1.18 -2.54 15.82
CA GLU A 86 -0.03 -3.16 15.29
C GLU A 86 0.15 -4.63 14.96
N ASP A 87 1.26 -5.00 14.31
CA ASP A 87 1.53 -6.39 13.96
C ASP A 87 1.57 -7.27 15.21
N LEU A 88 2.24 -6.81 16.28
CA LEU A 88 2.31 -7.54 17.55
C LEU A 88 0.95 -7.60 18.27
N TYR A 89 0.16 -6.52 18.25
CA TYR A 89 -1.20 -6.55 18.79
C TYR A 89 -2.09 -7.54 18.02
N ARG A 90 -2.02 -7.56 16.69
CA ARG A 90 -2.77 -8.51 15.86
C ARG A 90 -2.31 -9.95 16.08
N GLU A 91 -1.00 -10.18 16.26
CA GLU A 91 -0.45 -11.49 16.62
C GLU A 91 -1.03 -11.96 17.95
N TYR A 92 -1.06 -11.09 18.97
CA TYR A 92 -1.65 -11.42 20.26
C TYR A 92 -3.14 -11.78 20.13
N LEU A 93 -3.92 -10.99 19.38
CA LEU A 93 -5.34 -11.24 19.15
C LEU A 93 -5.63 -12.54 18.40
N ALA A 94 -4.66 -13.04 17.62
CA ALA A 94 -4.77 -14.31 16.90
C ALA A 94 -4.44 -15.53 17.76
N LEU A 95 -3.95 -15.36 19.00
CA LEU A 95 -3.61 -16.47 19.88
C LEU A 95 -4.88 -17.22 20.35
N PRO A 96 -4.90 -18.57 20.32
CA PRO A 96 -6.05 -19.35 20.77
C PRO A 96 -6.43 -19.14 22.24
N ASN A 97 -5.47 -18.73 23.05
CA ASN A 97 -5.59 -18.50 24.48
C ASN A 97 -5.48 -17.01 24.85
N ALA A 98 -5.77 -16.10 23.92
CA ALA A 98 -5.74 -14.66 24.18
C ALA A 98 -6.65 -14.27 25.35
N ASP A 99 -6.08 -13.57 26.34
CA ASP A 99 -6.83 -13.08 27.50
C ASP A 99 -7.82 -11.98 27.10
N ALA A 100 -9.10 -12.14 27.47
CA ALA A 100 -10.17 -11.23 27.08
C ALA A 100 -9.99 -9.81 27.65
N ALA A 101 -9.45 -9.67 28.87
CA ALA A 101 -9.20 -8.37 29.47
C ALA A 101 -8.03 -7.63 28.78
N ILE A 102 -7.02 -8.36 28.32
CA ILE A 102 -5.95 -7.79 27.49
C ILE A 102 -6.49 -7.43 26.10
N THR A 103 -7.26 -8.30 25.45
CA THR A 103 -7.90 -8.01 24.17
C THR A 103 -8.74 -6.73 24.21
N ALA A 104 -9.49 -6.49 25.29
CA ALA A 104 -10.23 -5.25 25.48
C ALA A 104 -9.34 -4.00 25.56
N LYS A 105 -8.12 -4.11 26.11
CA LYS A 105 -7.12 -3.03 26.15
C LYS A 105 -6.47 -2.78 24.80
N ILE A 106 -6.33 -3.80 23.95
CA ILE A 106 -5.70 -3.69 22.63
C ILE A 106 -6.53 -2.81 21.68
N GLN A 107 -7.86 -2.91 21.73
CA GLN A 107 -8.73 -2.20 20.79
C GLN A 107 -8.51 -0.67 20.75
N PRO A 108 -8.47 0.07 21.89
CA PRO A 108 -8.17 1.50 21.86
C PRO A 108 -6.73 1.80 21.38
N HIS A 109 -5.76 0.92 21.62
CA HIS A 109 -4.41 1.09 21.08
C HIS A 109 -4.38 0.96 19.56
N LEU A 110 -5.08 -0.02 18.98
CA LEU A 110 -5.21 -0.16 17.52
C LEU A 110 -5.89 1.05 16.89
N GLN A 111 -6.91 1.62 17.56
CA GLN A 111 -7.55 2.84 17.09
C GLN A 111 -6.59 4.04 17.14
N ASP A 112 -5.79 4.19 18.21
CA ASP A 112 -4.76 5.23 18.29
C ASP A 112 -3.72 5.09 17.17
N LEU A 113 -3.26 3.87 16.88
CA LEU A 113 -2.32 3.59 15.79
C LEU A 113 -2.91 3.96 14.43
N ALA A 114 -4.17 3.58 14.17
CA ALA A 114 -4.89 3.95 12.95
C ALA A 114 -5.02 5.48 12.82
N ASN A 115 -5.32 6.17 13.92
CA ASN A 115 -5.40 7.62 13.98
C ASN A 115 -4.06 8.27 13.63
N ARG A 116 -2.94 7.80 14.22
CA ARG A 116 -1.59 8.30 13.90
C ARG A 116 -1.22 8.11 12.44
N ARG A 117 -1.58 6.97 11.81
CA ARG A 117 -1.37 6.78 10.38
C ARG A 117 -2.17 7.75 9.53
N ALA A 118 -3.41 8.03 9.91
CA ALA A 118 -4.24 9.01 9.22
C ALA A 118 -3.65 10.42 9.35
N ASP A 119 -3.16 10.80 10.54
CA ASP A 119 -2.47 12.07 10.78
C ASP A 119 -1.18 12.17 9.93
N ALA A 120 -0.36 11.11 9.88
CA ALA A 120 0.85 11.08 9.04
C ALA A 120 0.52 11.20 7.54
N LYS A 121 -0.58 10.59 7.08
CA LYS A 121 -1.07 10.78 5.70
C LYS A 121 -1.52 12.21 5.44
N ALA A 122 -2.20 12.84 6.39
CA ALA A 122 -2.58 14.25 6.31
C ALA A 122 -1.35 15.17 6.23
N GLU A 123 -0.30 14.90 7.01
CA GLU A 123 0.97 15.64 6.92
C GLU A 123 1.64 15.46 5.56
N ALA A 124 1.70 14.22 5.04
CA ALA A 124 2.22 13.94 3.71
C ALA A 124 1.39 14.64 2.62
N ALA A 125 0.06 14.69 2.78
CA ALA A 125 -0.83 15.41 1.88
C ALA A 125 -0.52 16.92 1.87
N ALA A 126 -0.36 17.54 3.03
CA ALA A 126 0.03 18.95 3.15
C ALA A 126 1.37 19.23 2.47
N LYS A 127 2.36 18.33 2.61
CA LYS A 127 3.65 18.44 1.92
C LYS A 127 3.50 18.29 0.39
N ALA A 128 2.61 17.42 -0.07
CA ALA A 128 2.32 17.29 -1.49
C ALA A 128 1.66 18.57 -2.06
N GLU A 129 0.80 19.25 -1.29
CA GLU A 129 0.24 20.56 -1.68
C GLU A 129 1.32 21.63 -1.82
N THR A 130 2.23 21.74 -0.85
CA THR A 130 3.28 22.78 -0.89
C THR A 130 4.30 22.56 -2.01
N THR A 131 4.46 21.31 -2.46
CA THR A 131 5.32 20.95 -3.59
C THR A 131 4.58 20.97 -4.94
N GLY A 132 3.30 21.36 -4.95
CA GLY A 132 2.49 21.47 -6.17
C GLY A 132 1.98 20.13 -6.72
N ASN A 133 2.21 19.01 -6.02
CA ASN A 133 1.70 17.71 -6.41
C ASN A 133 0.26 17.52 -5.92
N PHE A 134 -0.65 18.30 -6.50
CA PHE A 134 -2.05 18.39 -6.05
C PHE A 134 -2.84 17.09 -6.25
N ALA A 135 -2.52 16.28 -7.26
CA ALA A 135 -3.15 14.98 -7.46
C ALA A 135 -2.81 14.00 -6.32
N LEU A 136 -1.54 13.93 -5.92
CA LEU A 136 -1.11 13.14 -4.77
C LEU A 136 -1.70 13.68 -3.47
N ALA A 137 -1.70 15.00 -3.29
CA ALA A 137 -2.33 15.63 -2.13
C ALA A 137 -3.82 15.25 -2.00
N ALA A 138 -4.56 15.31 -3.10
CA ALA A 138 -5.97 14.92 -3.14
C ALA A 138 -6.18 13.47 -2.72
N GLN A 139 -5.33 12.55 -3.21
CA GLN A 139 -5.37 11.15 -2.82
C GLN A 139 -5.12 10.99 -1.31
N LEU A 140 -4.03 11.55 -0.80
CA LEU A 140 -3.62 11.41 0.60
C LEU A 140 -4.63 12.05 1.57
N TRP A 141 -5.19 13.21 1.24
CA TRP A 141 -6.27 13.81 2.02
C TRP A 141 -7.52 12.95 2.01
N GLY A 142 -7.85 12.32 0.89
CA GLY A 142 -8.97 11.38 0.81
C GLY A 142 -8.79 10.16 1.69
N ASP A 143 -7.60 9.55 1.65
CA ASP A 143 -7.27 8.41 2.50
C ASP A 143 -7.30 8.78 3.99
N ALA A 144 -6.76 9.95 4.35
CA ALA A 144 -6.79 10.46 5.72
C ALA A 144 -8.22 10.74 6.20
N ALA A 145 -9.03 11.43 5.38
CA ALA A 145 -10.42 11.78 5.70
C ALA A 145 -11.32 10.54 5.82
N ALA A 146 -11.07 9.50 5.03
CA ALA A 146 -11.77 8.22 5.15
C ALA A 146 -11.44 7.51 6.47
N ALA A 147 -10.19 7.57 6.93
CA ALA A 147 -9.76 6.98 8.19
C ALA A 147 -10.20 7.78 9.43
N ARG A 148 -10.39 9.11 9.30
CA ARG A 148 -10.81 10.02 10.39
C ARG A 148 -12.04 10.85 9.99
N PRO A 149 -13.25 10.25 10.04
CA PRO A 149 -14.48 10.99 9.76
C PRO A 149 -14.73 12.18 10.70
N ASP A 150 -14.11 12.19 11.88
CA ASP A 150 -14.14 13.28 12.88
C ASP A 150 -13.30 14.51 12.47
N LYS A 151 -12.56 14.45 11.36
CA LYS A 151 -11.76 15.55 10.81
C LYS A 151 -12.34 16.08 9.50
N PRO A 152 -13.52 16.74 9.51
CA PRO A 152 -14.19 17.19 8.29
C PRO A 152 -13.35 18.18 7.47
N ALA A 153 -12.44 18.93 8.10
CA ALA A 153 -11.52 19.84 7.41
C ALA A 153 -10.61 19.13 6.39
N TRP A 154 -10.29 17.85 6.58
CA TRP A 154 -9.45 17.08 5.65
C TRP A 154 -10.18 16.79 4.34
N GLN A 155 -11.51 16.59 4.39
CA GLN A 155 -12.33 16.45 3.20
C GLN A 155 -12.39 17.76 2.39
N LEU A 156 -12.45 18.91 3.07
CA LEU A 156 -12.36 20.21 2.40
C LEU A 156 -10.99 20.41 1.73
N ARG A 157 -9.89 20.01 2.39
CA ARG A 157 -8.54 20.06 1.81
C ARG A 157 -8.41 19.16 0.58
N ARG A 158 -8.96 17.94 0.62
CA ARG A 158 -9.08 17.07 -0.55
C ARG A 158 -9.77 17.79 -1.72
N ALA A 159 -10.93 18.40 -1.48
CA ALA A 159 -11.69 19.08 -2.52
C ALA A 159 -10.86 20.21 -3.17
N ARG A 160 -10.14 20.99 -2.37
CA ARG A 160 -9.22 22.04 -2.86
C ARG A 160 -8.05 21.47 -3.66
N ALA A 161 -7.43 20.40 -3.18
CA ALA A 161 -6.37 19.73 -3.90
C ALA A 161 -6.84 19.18 -5.27
N LEU A 162 -8.04 18.58 -5.33
CA LEU A 162 -8.65 18.13 -6.59
C LEU A 162 -8.87 19.29 -7.58
N HIS A 163 -9.37 20.42 -7.09
CA HIS A 163 -9.55 21.61 -7.91
C HIS A 163 -8.21 22.13 -8.46
N LEU A 164 -7.17 22.21 -7.62
CA LEU A 164 -5.83 22.63 -8.03
C LEU A 164 -5.16 21.62 -8.97
N ALA A 165 -5.52 20.34 -8.89
CA ALA A 165 -5.11 19.31 -9.84
C ALA A 165 -5.87 19.40 -11.18
N GLY A 166 -6.88 20.27 -11.30
CA GLY A 166 -7.70 20.46 -12.50
C GLY A 166 -8.93 19.54 -12.59
N ASP A 167 -9.13 18.63 -11.64
CA ASP A 167 -10.31 17.76 -11.57
C ASP A 167 -11.46 18.46 -10.85
N LYS A 168 -12.04 19.45 -11.52
CA LYS A 168 -13.12 20.29 -10.99
C LYS A 168 -14.38 19.49 -10.64
N ALA A 169 -14.69 18.43 -11.40
CA ALA A 169 -15.87 17.60 -11.16
C ALA A 169 -15.71 16.78 -9.86
N ALA A 170 -14.54 16.12 -9.67
CA ALA A 170 -14.26 15.42 -8.42
C ALA A 170 -14.14 16.38 -7.23
N ALA A 171 -13.58 17.58 -7.45
CA ALA A 171 -13.52 18.62 -6.43
C ALA A 171 -14.90 19.00 -5.92
N LEU A 172 -15.86 19.23 -6.83
CA LEU A 172 -17.24 19.55 -6.48
C LEU A 172 -17.90 18.41 -5.70
N ALA A 173 -17.76 17.16 -6.16
CA ALA A 173 -18.33 16.00 -5.47
C ALA A 173 -17.75 15.84 -4.04
N ALA A 174 -16.44 16.03 -3.88
CA ALA A 174 -15.80 16.00 -2.56
C ALA A 174 -16.30 17.13 -1.64
N TYR A 175 -16.64 18.27 -2.23
CA TYR A 175 -17.21 19.43 -1.54
C TYR A 175 -18.65 19.20 -1.08
N ASP A 176 -19.48 18.61 -1.94
CA ASP A 176 -20.86 18.25 -1.63
C ASP A 176 -20.90 17.26 -0.45
N GLN A 177 -19.97 16.29 -0.43
CA GLN A 177 -19.79 15.39 0.71
C GLN A 177 -19.40 16.11 2.01
N TYR A 178 -18.59 17.16 1.93
CA TYR A 178 -18.22 17.98 3.09
C TYR A 178 -19.43 18.78 3.61
N LEU A 179 -20.15 19.47 2.72
CA LEU A 179 -21.34 20.26 3.08
C LEU A 179 -22.50 19.42 3.59
N ALA A 180 -22.66 18.19 3.09
CA ALA A 180 -23.67 17.26 3.61
C ALA A 180 -23.41 16.87 5.08
N ARG A 181 -22.16 16.91 5.54
CA ARG A 181 -21.77 16.62 6.92
C ARG A 181 -21.77 17.86 7.82
N ASP A 182 -21.50 19.03 7.27
CA ASP A 182 -21.40 20.28 8.02
C ASP A 182 -22.06 21.42 7.22
N PRO A 183 -23.41 21.48 7.19
CA PRO A 183 -24.16 22.40 6.32
C PRO A 183 -23.94 23.88 6.66
N ASP A 184 -23.61 24.17 7.93
CA ASP A 184 -23.54 25.52 8.48
C ASP A 184 -22.16 26.19 8.29
N LYS A 185 -21.15 25.46 7.79
CA LYS A 185 -19.82 26.05 7.55
C LYS A 185 -19.77 26.84 6.24
N ALA A 186 -20.02 28.14 6.38
CA ALA A 186 -20.00 29.16 5.32
C ALA A 186 -18.70 29.25 4.50
N SER A 187 -17.54 28.87 5.05
CA SER A 187 -16.26 28.83 4.30
C SER A 187 -16.31 27.84 3.12
N GLY A 188 -17.28 26.93 3.19
CA GLY A 188 -17.68 25.98 2.17
C GLY A 188 -18.34 26.60 0.92
N GLN A 189 -19.32 27.44 1.20
CA GLN A 189 -20.42 27.64 0.27
C GLN A 189 -20.02 28.54 -0.92
N GLY A 190 -19.13 29.52 -0.67
CA GLY A 190 -18.62 30.43 -1.71
C GLY A 190 -17.76 29.73 -2.77
N ASP A 191 -16.79 28.91 -2.34
CA ASP A 191 -15.94 28.14 -3.26
C ASP A 191 -16.79 27.16 -4.08
N ALA A 192 -17.72 26.45 -3.44
CA ALA A 192 -18.62 25.52 -4.11
C ALA A 192 -19.56 26.21 -5.11
N ALA A 193 -20.14 27.36 -4.76
CA ALA A 193 -20.98 28.12 -5.68
C ALA A 193 -20.19 28.59 -6.90
N LYS A 194 -18.95 29.06 -6.70
CA LYS A 194 -18.04 29.45 -7.78
C LYS A 194 -17.72 28.27 -8.70
N TRP A 195 -17.35 27.12 -8.14
CA TRP A 195 -17.02 25.94 -8.96
C TRP A 195 -18.23 25.35 -9.68
N ARG A 196 -19.42 25.38 -9.06
CA ARG A 196 -20.68 25.00 -9.74
C ARG A 196 -20.96 25.92 -10.91
N ALA A 197 -20.77 27.23 -10.76
CA ALA A 197 -20.94 28.18 -11.86
C ALA A 197 -19.93 27.95 -12.99
N GLU A 198 -18.67 27.63 -12.68
CA GLU A 198 -17.65 27.29 -13.68
C GLU A 198 -17.94 25.98 -14.44
N LEU A 199 -18.60 25.02 -13.79
CA LEU A 199 -18.97 23.72 -14.37
C LEU A 199 -20.36 23.72 -15.02
N ALA A 200 -21.16 24.77 -14.82
CA ALA A 200 -22.47 24.87 -15.43
C ALA A 200 -22.31 24.91 -16.97
N PRO A 201 -23.11 24.13 -17.72
CA PRO A 201 -23.09 24.22 -19.16
C PRO A 201 -23.40 25.66 -19.56
N LYS A 202 -22.53 26.27 -20.36
CA LYS A 202 -22.83 27.59 -20.96
C LYS A 202 -24.15 27.48 -21.71
N SER A 203 -25.02 28.46 -21.53
CA SER A 203 -26.30 28.47 -22.24
C SER A 203 -26.05 28.44 -23.75
N LEU A 204 -26.96 27.83 -24.51
CA LEU A 204 -26.87 27.82 -25.97
C LEU A 204 -26.83 29.25 -26.54
N ASP A 205 -27.41 30.21 -25.81
CA ASP A 205 -27.45 31.65 -26.14
C ASP A 205 -26.10 32.35 -25.97
N ASP A 206 -25.16 31.78 -25.19
CA ASP A 206 -23.81 32.32 -24.99
C ASP A 206 -22.77 31.74 -25.98
N MET A 207 -23.17 30.81 -26.84
CA MET A 207 -22.29 30.31 -27.90
C MET A 207 -22.24 31.36 -29.02
N PRO A 208 -21.06 31.86 -29.43
CA PRO A 208 -20.98 32.73 -30.58
C PRO A 208 -21.56 32.00 -31.79
N VAL A 209 -22.68 32.49 -32.30
CA VAL A 209 -23.29 31.98 -33.54
C VAL A 209 -22.21 32.02 -34.61
N PRO A 210 -21.80 30.86 -35.18
CA PRO A 210 -20.84 30.85 -36.28
C PRO A 210 -21.43 31.68 -37.42
N LYS A 211 -20.76 32.79 -37.76
CA LYS A 211 -21.28 33.73 -38.75
C LYS A 211 -21.23 33.20 -40.18
N ASP A 212 -20.58 32.06 -40.40
CA ASP A 212 -20.40 31.48 -41.73
C ASP A 212 -20.80 30.00 -41.73
N PRO A 213 -21.61 29.54 -42.71
CA PRO A 213 -21.84 28.13 -42.91
C PRO A 213 -20.51 27.49 -43.33
N GLU A 214 -19.89 26.78 -42.39
CA GLU A 214 -18.65 26.05 -42.62
C GLU A 214 -18.90 24.99 -43.70
N VAL A 215 -18.25 25.17 -44.85
CA VAL A 215 -18.26 24.22 -45.95
C VAL A 215 -17.73 22.89 -45.41
N VAL A 216 -18.64 21.92 -45.22
CA VAL A 216 -18.33 20.57 -44.79
C VAL A 216 -17.41 19.93 -45.82
N ARG A 217 -16.10 19.96 -45.55
CA ARG A 217 -15.12 19.23 -46.35
C ARG A 217 -15.33 17.73 -46.09
N PRO A 218 -15.21 16.87 -47.11
CA PRO A 218 -15.30 15.43 -46.91
C PRO A 218 -14.27 15.00 -45.85
N VAL A 219 -14.76 14.40 -44.78
CA VAL A 219 -13.93 13.87 -43.69
C VAL A 219 -12.96 12.87 -44.30
N LYS A 220 -11.68 13.24 -44.34
CA LYS A 220 -10.59 12.36 -44.77
C LYS A 220 -10.61 11.18 -43.80
N VAL A 221 -10.89 9.98 -44.31
CA VAL A 221 -10.92 8.74 -43.51
C VAL A 221 -9.57 8.65 -42.80
N ALA A 222 -9.58 8.84 -41.48
CA ALA A 222 -8.36 8.81 -40.69
C ALA A 222 -7.72 7.43 -40.81
N GLU A 223 -6.44 7.41 -41.16
CA GLU A 223 -5.65 6.18 -41.20
C GLU A 223 -5.72 5.47 -39.83
N PRO A 224 -5.78 4.13 -39.81
CA PRO A 224 -5.86 3.41 -38.55
C PRO A 224 -4.66 3.76 -37.67
N PRO A 225 -4.88 4.03 -36.37
CA PRO A 225 -3.79 4.43 -35.47
C PRO A 225 -2.71 3.35 -35.43
N SER A 226 -1.44 3.79 -35.42
CA SER A 226 -0.29 2.88 -35.39
C SER A 226 -0.31 1.97 -34.15
N LYS A 227 0.02 0.68 -34.33
CA LYS A 227 0.09 -0.30 -33.23
C LYS A 227 1.41 -0.25 -32.45
N LEU A 228 2.35 0.59 -32.87
CA LEU A 228 3.69 0.75 -32.27
C LEU A 228 3.65 0.99 -30.75
N PRO A 229 2.78 1.87 -30.20
CA PRO A 229 2.72 2.10 -28.75
C PRO A 229 2.31 0.86 -27.96
N ALA A 230 1.43 0.03 -28.52
CA ALA A 230 0.94 -1.18 -27.87
C ALA A 230 2.04 -2.25 -27.77
N TYR A 231 2.82 -2.42 -28.85
CA TYR A 231 3.97 -3.33 -28.83
C TYR A 231 5.10 -2.82 -27.93
N ALA A 232 5.33 -1.51 -27.87
CA ALA A 232 6.32 -0.93 -26.96
C ALA A 232 5.96 -1.16 -25.48
N LEU A 233 4.68 -1.04 -25.11
CA LEU A 233 4.20 -1.31 -23.76
C LEU A 233 4.29 -2.80 -23.39
N LEU A 234 3.94 -3.70 -24.31
CA LEU A 234 4.07 -5.14 -24.10
C LEU A 234 5.53 -5.58 -23.98
N GLY A 235 6.40 -5.11 -24.89
CA GLY A 235 7.82 -5.42 -24.88
C GLY A 235 8.53 -4.84 -23.66
N GLY A 236 8.26 -3.58 -23.33
CA GLY A 236 8.81 -2.91 -22.14
C GLY A 236 8.34 -3.56 -20.84
N GLY A 237 7.06 -3.94 -20.75
CA GLY A 237 6.52 -4.68 -19.61
C GLY A 237 7.19 -6.03 -19.42
N ALA A 238 7.35 -6.82 -20.48
CA ALA A 238 8.02 -8.12 -20.41
C ALA A 238 9.49 -8.00 -19.97
N ALA A 239 10.23 -7.02 -20.51
CA ALA A 239 11.62 -6.78 -20.11
C ALA A 239 11.74 -6.37 -18.64
N ALA A 240 10.85 -5.50 -18.15
CA ALA A 240 10.82 -5.09 -16.75
C ALA A 240 10.44 -6.24 -15.80
N ALA A 241 9.53 -7.13 -16.20
CA ALA A 241 9.18 -8.33 -15.44
C ALA A 241 10.38 -9.27 -15.27
N LEU A 242 11.12 -9.51 -16.37
CA LEU A 242 12.34 -10.32 -16.33
C LEU A 242 13.43 -9.67 -15.47
N GLY A 243 13.58 -8.34 -15.54
CA GLY A 243 14.50 -7.60 -14.67
C GLY A 243 14.13 -7.69 -13.19
N GLY A 244 12.84 -7.56 -12.86
CA GLY A 244 12.33 -7.73 -11.50
C GLY A 244 12.53 -9.16 -10.97
N LEU A 245 12.26 -10.17 -11.79
CA LEU A 245 12.49 -11.58 -11.42
C LEU A 245 13.97 -11.89 -11.23
N GLY A 246 14.85 -11.39 -12.11
CA GLY A 246 16.30 -11.53 -11.98
C GLY A 246 16.83 -10.90 -10.70
N LEU A 247 16.36 -9.69 -10.37
CA LEU A 247 16.69 -9.02 -9.12
C LEU A 247 16.20 -9.81 -7.90
N TYR A 248 14.96 -10.32 -7.94
CA TYR A 248 14.41 -11.13 -6.86
C TYR A 248 15.22 -12.41 -6.61
N LEU A 249 15.53 -13.16 -7.67
CA LEU A 249 16.33 -14.40 -7.58
C LEU A 249 17.74 -14.13 -7.06
N ALA A 250 18.39 -13.04 -7.50
CA ALA A 250 19.68 -12.63 -6.97
C ALA A 250 19.60 -12.27 -5.47
N THR A 251 18.51 -11.60 -5.06
CA THR A 251 18.31 -11.20 -3.66
C THR A 251 18.04 -12.41 -2.76
N GLN A 252 17.40 -13.48 -3.25
CA GLN A 252 17.20 -14.72 -2.49
C GLN A 252 18.53 -15.41 -2.14
N GLY A 253 19.52 -15.36 -3.04
CA GLY A 253 20.87 -15.86 -2.75
C GLY A 253 21.54 -15.07 -1.61
N ASP A 254 21.44 -13.74 -1.66
CA ASP A 254 21.98 -12.86 -0.62
C ASP A 254 21.27 -13.08 0.74
N VAL A 255 19.95 -13.29 0.73
CA VAL A 255 19.16 -13.58 1.95
C VAL A 255 19.56 -14.92 2.57
N ALA A 256 19.68 -15.98 1.76
CA ALA A 256 20.08 -17.30 2.25
C ALA A 256 21.50 -17.28 2.84
N GLN A 257 22.41 -16.53 2.20
CA GLN A 257 23.77 -16.34 2.71
C GLN A 257 23.78 -15.52 4.00
N PHE A 258 23.01 -14.42 4.07
CA PHE A 258 22.84 -13.62 5.27
C PHE A 258 22.23 -14.42 6.43
N GLU A 259 21.23 -15.27 6.18
CA GLU A 259 20.66 -16.17 7.18
C GLU A 259 21.69 -17.19 7.68
N LYS A 260 22.51 -17.74 6.78
CA LYS A 260 23.60 -18.64 7.15
C LYS A 260 24.67 -17.94 8.01
N ASP A 261 24.99 -16.69 7.68
CA ASP A 261 26.03 -15.91 8.38
C ASP A 261 25.51 -15.33 9.70
N THR A 262 24.19 -15.20 9.86
CA THR A 262 23.54 -14.74 11.10
C THR A 262 23.02 -15.87 11.99
N GLN A 263 23.18 -17.13 11.58
CA GLN A 263 22.92 -18.26 12.46
C GLN A 263 23.88 -18.22 13.65
N PRO A 264 23.38 -18.31 14.90
CA PRO A 264 24.25 -18.35 16.07
C PRO A 264 25.14 -19.59 16.01
N GLY A 265 26.43 -19.41 16.30
CA GLY A 265 27.35 -20.53 16.49
C GLY A 265 26.93 -21.40 17.68
N ALA A 266 27.56 -22.57 17.85
CA ALA A 266 27.28 -23.48 18.98
C ALA A 266 27.48 -22.85 20.38
N ASP A 267 28.09 -21.67 20.45
CA ASP A 267 28.31 -20.86 21.64
C ASP A 267 27.30 -19.70 21.79
N GLY A 268 26.27 -19.62 20.93
CA GLY A 268 25.20 -18.62 21.00
C GLY A 268 25.60 -17.22 20.52
N LYS A 269 26.81 -17.04 19.97
CA LYS A 269 27.26 -15.76 19.42
C LYS A 269 27.04 -15.73 17.92
N VAL A 270 26.40 -14.66 17.44
CA VAL A 270 26.23 -14.39 16.01
C VAL A 270 27.59 -14.01 15.43
N ALA A 271 27.97 -14.63 14.32
CA ALA A 271 29.29 -14.51 13.74
C ALA A 271 29.61 -13.05 13.33
N GLY A 272 30.54 -12.42 14.04
CA GLY A 272 31.35 -11.28 13.57
C GLY A 272 30.67 -9.94 13.26
N LEU A 273 29.34 -9.87 13.13
CA LEU A 273 28.60 -8.65 12.76
C LEU A 273 28.01 -7.99 14.00
N SER A 274 28.20 -6.68 14.13
CA SER A 274 27.49 -5.89 15.14
C SER A 274 25.99 -5.83 14.83
N TYR A 275 25.16 -5.66 15.87
CA TYR A 275 23.70 -5.56 15.71
C TYR A 275 23.28 -4.45 14.73
N SER A 276 24.00 -3.33 14.71
CA SER A 276 23.77 -2.23 13.78
C SER A 276 24.08 -2.59 12.33
N GLU A 277 25.13 -3.38 12.09
CA GLU A 277 25.50 -3.84 10.74
C GLU A 277 24.45 -4.81 10.21
N ALA A 278 24.05 -5.80 11.03
CA ALA A 278 23.00 -6.74 10.67
C ALA A 278 21.66 -6.06 10.36
N ASN A 279 21.29 -5.02 11.12
CA ASN A 279 20.06 -4.27 10.86
C ASN A 279 20.14 -3.41 9.58
N SER A 280 21.31 -2.83 9.30
CA SER A 280 21.54 -2.07 8.06
C SER A 280 21.49 -2.97 6.82
N GLU A 281 22.04 -4.18 6.93
CA GLU A 281 22.08 -5.16 5.85
C GLU A 281 20.71 -5.75 5.58
N ARG A 282 19.94 -6.04 6.64
CA ARG A 282 18.53 -6.43 6.54
C ARG A 282 17.66 -5.35 5.90
N ALA A 283 17.86 -4.08 6.25
CA ALA A 283 17.14 -2.96 5.63
C ALA A 283 17.46 -2.84 4.13
N ARG A 284 18.73 -3.04 3.74
CA ARG A 284 19.16 -3.07 2.34
C ARG A 284 18.55 -4.23 1.56
N LEU A 285 18.50 -5.43 2.14
CA LEU A 285 17.87 -6.61 1.53
C LEU A 285 16.36 -6.41 1.34
N ASN A 286 15.66 -5.91 2.36
CA ASN A 286 14.24 -5.56 2.26
C ASN A 286 13.99 -4.51 1.17
N GLY A 287 14.84 -3.48 1.07
CA GLY A 287 14.77 -2.47 0.00
C GLY A 287 14.86 -3.07 -1.41
N ARG A 288 15.76 -4.04 -1.62
CA ARG A 288 15.88 -4.77 -2.90
C ARG A 288 14.65 -5.63 -3.20
N ILE A 289 14.11 -6.32 -2.19
CA ILE A 289 12.88 -7.10 -2.32
C ILE A 289 11.72 -6.18 -2.70
N TYR A 290 11.51 -5.04 -2.03
CA TYR A 290 10.46 -4.09 -2.40
C TYR A 290 10.65 -3.51 -3.81
N ALA A 291 11.87 -3.20 -4.21
CA ALA A 291 12.16 -2.76 -5.57
C ALA A 291 11.79 -3.83 -6.62
N SER A 292 12.06 -5.11 -6.33
CA SER A 292 11.67 -6.22 -7.21
C SER A 292 10.15 -6.36 -7.35
N TRP A 293 9.40 -6.21 -6.26
CA TRP A 293 7.94 -6.23 -6.26
C TRP A 293 7.35 -5.02 -6.99
N ALA A 294 7.91 -3.83 -6.81
CA ALA A 294 7.49 -2.62 -7.51
C ALA A 294 7.69 -2.76 -9.03
N LEU A 295 8.84 -3.30 -9.47
CA LEU A 295 9.12 -3.59 -10.87
C LEU A 295 8.17 -4.66 -11.44
N GLY A 296 7.91 -5.73 -10.68
CA GLY A 296 6.95 -6.78 -11.04
C GLY A 296 5.50 -6.27 -11.16
N GLY A 297 5.07 -5.42 -10.24
CA GLY A 297 3.72 -4.82 -10.27
C GLY A 297 3.54 -3.87 -11.46
N ALA A 298 4.52 -3.00 -11.70
CA ALA A 298 4.48 -2.06 -12.83
C ALA A 298 4.49 -2.79 -14.20
N SER A 299 5.24 -3.88 -14.32
CA SER A 299 5.29 -4.68 -15.54
C SER A 299 4.00 -5.43 -15.83
N ALA A 300 3.31 -5.96 -14.80
CA ALA A 300 1.99 -6.57 -14.94
C ALA A 300 0.96 -5.56 -15.48
N LEU A 301 0.95 -4.33 -14.95
CA LEU A 301 0.07 -3.26 -15.41
C LEU A 301 0.36 -2.84 -16.86
N ALA A 302 1.64 -2.73 -17.22
CA ALA A 302 2.04 -2.42 -18.60
C ALA A 302 1.63 -3.52 -19.60
N ALA A 303 1.75 -4.80 -19.21
CA ALA A 303 1.32 -5.92 -20.04
C ALA A 303 -0.20 -5.94 -20.24
N VAL A 304 -0.99 -5.67 -19.18
CA VAL A 304 -2.45 -5.54 -19.27
C VAL A 304 -2.86 -4.38 -20.18
N ALA A 305 -2.22 -3.21 -20.04
CA ALA A 305 -2.49 -2.05 -20.88
C ALA A 305 -2.12 -2.31 -22.36
N GLY A 306 -0.98 -2.94 -22.63
CA GLY A 306 -0.56 -3.30 -23.98
C GLY A 306 -1.48 -4.33 -24.63
N ALA A 307 -1.88 -5.37 -23.89
CA ALA A 307 -2.84 -6.37 -24.36
C ALA A 307 -4.22 -5.74 -24.65
N TRP A 308 -4.67 -4.81 -23.80
CA TRP A 308 -5.91 -4.08 -24.00
C TRP A 308 -5.87 -3.17 -25.25
N LEU A 309 -4.77 -2.46 -25.48
CA LEU A 309 -4.58 -1.64 -26.70
C LEU A 309 -4.55 -2.49 -27.99
N LEU A 310 -4.09 -3.74 -27.92
CA LEU A 310 -4.13 -4.65 -29.06
C LEU A 310 -5.52 -5.27 -29.28
N ALA A 311 -6.28 -5.51 -28.21
CA ALA A 311 -7.61 -6.12 -28.25
C ALA A 311 -8.72 -5.11 -28.59
N SER A 312 -8.51 -3.82 -28.31
CA SER A 312 -9.47 -2.76 -28.63
C SER A 312 -9.50 -2.51 -30.14
N ARG A 313 -10.59 -2.95 -30.79
CA ARG A 313 -10.81 -2.71 -32.23
C ARG A 313 -11.02 -1.21 -32.49
N PRO A 314 -10.42 -0.63 -33.54
CA PRO A 314 -10.53 0.80 -33.85
C PRO A 314 -11.95 1.27 -34.24
N ALA A 315 -12.94 0.37 -34.35
CA ALA A 315 -14.29 0.67 -34.84
C ALA A 315 -15.35 0.87 -33.73
N GLY A 316 -15.01 0.66 -32.45
CA GLY A 316 -15.95 0.84 -31.34
C GLY A 316 -15.86 2.26 -30.77
N LYS A 317 -16.98 3.01 -30.76
CA LYS A 317 -17.10 4.36 -30.16
C LYS A 317 -16.89 4.40 -28.62
N VAL A 318 -16.67 3.23 -28.01
CA VAL A 318 -16.58 3.05 -26.57
C VAL A 318 -15.41 2.14 -26.25
N ALA A 319 -14.45 2.64 -25.48
CA ALA A 319 -13.37 1.85 -24.91
C ALA A 319 -13.63 1.66 -23.41
N VAL A 320 -13.59 0.40 -22.96
CA VAL A 320 -13.88 0.02 -21.57
C VAL A 320 -12.63 -0.63 -20.99
N GLY A 321 -12.04 -0.03 -19.95
CA GLY A 321 -10.82 -0.52 -19.30
C GLY A 321 -11.01 -0.72 -17.79
N PRO A 322 -10.43 -1.76 -17.18
CA PRO A 322 -10.48 -1.94 -15.73
C PRO A 322 -9.54 -0.96 -15.00
N THR A 323 -9.93 -0.53 -13.81
CA THR A 323 -9.09 0.18 -12.84
C THR A 323 -9.12 -0.52 -11.50
N GLY A 324 -8.16 -0.22 -10.61
CA GLY A 324 -8.09 -0.82 -9.27
C GLY A 324 -9.32 -0.57 -8.38
N SER A 325 -10.26 0.27 -8.80
CA SER A 325 -11.50 0.60 -8.08
C SER A 325 -12.76 0.58 -8.97
N GLY A 326 -12.70 0.07 -10.20
CA GLY A 326 -13.87 0.02 -11.08
C GLY A 326 -13.56 -0.12 -12.58
N VAL A 327 -14.40 0.50 -13.40
CA VAL A 327 -14.30 0.47 -14.87
C VAL A 327 -14.22 1.89 -15.40
N LEU A 328 -13.20 2.19 -16.20
CA LEU A 328 -13.05 3.45 -16.92
C LEU A 328 -13.67 3.30 -18.30
N LEU A 329 -14.65 4.16 -18.60
CA LEU A 329 -15.39 4.15 -19.83
C LEU A 329 -15.02 5.41 -20.63
N ALA A 330 -14.19 5.24 -21.65
CA ALA A 330 -13.79 6.31 -22.54
C ALA A 330 -14.67 6.27 -23.79
N VAL A 331 -15.64 7.18 -23.87
CA VAL A 331 -16.45 7.41 -25.07
C VAL A 331 -15.77 8.47 -25.93
N ARG A 332 -15.48 8.13 -27.18
CA ARG A 332 -14.90 9.08 -28.15
C ARG A 332 -16.06 9.71 -28.92
N PHE A 333 -16.33 10.99 -28.67
CA PHE A 333 -17.30 11.79 -29.44
C PHE A 333 -16.69 12.21 -30.78
#